data_AF-A0A4R8XM19-F1
#
_entry.id   AF-A0A4R8XM19-F1
#
_cell.length_a   1.000
_cell.length_b   1.000
_cell.length_c   1.000
_cell.angle_alpha   90.00
_cell.angle_beta   90.00
_cell.angle_gamma   90.00
#
_symmetry.space_group_name_H-M   'P 1'
#
loop_
_entity.id
_entity.type
_entity.pdbx_description
1 polymer ?
#
loop_
_entity_poly.entity_id
_entity_poly.type
_entity_poly.pdbx_seq_one_letter_code
_entity_poly.pdbx_strand_id
1 'polypeptide(L)'
;MIDDIFKRSKRETRQAALAATSELYKWRTQELAKIADLGLEGHALEAAKHGLNAEMAKRHKAGESRAKSQNTVAKLIEREILEDKDRARAARAE
;
A
#
# COMPACT_ATOMS: atom_id res chain seq x y z
N MET A 1 14.49 21.92 0.59
CA MET A 1 13.38 22.00 1.56
C MET A 1 12.10 21.31 1.05
N ILE A 2 11.44 21.79 -0.01
CA ILE A 2 10.28 21.10 -0.62
C ILE A 2 10.69 19.78 -1.30
N ASP A 3 11.78 19.78 -2.08
CA ASP A 3 12.34 18.55 -2.68
C ASP A 3 12.72 17.48 -1.64
N ASP A 4 13.15 17.89 -0.45
CA ASP A 4 13.51 16.98 0.63
C ASP A 4 12.28 16.35 1.27
N ILE A 5 11.19 17.12 1.41
CA ILE A 5 9.89 16.61 1.89
C ILE A 5 9.33 15.60 0.88
N PHE A 6 9.42 15.87 -0.43
CA PHE A 6 8.96 14.94 -1.47
C PHE A 6 9.77 13.65 -1.54
N LYS A 7 11.10 13.77 -1.48
CA LYS A 7 11.98 12.59 -1.47
C LYS A 7 11.72 11.74 -0.24
N ARG A 8 11.49 12.35 0.92
CA ARG A 8 11.20 11.65 2.18
C ARG A 8 9.83 10.96 2.13
N SER A 9 8.78 11.65 1.71
CA SER A 9 7.43 11.07 1.56
C SER A 9 7.40 9.89 0.58
N LYS A 10 8.07 10.00 -0.58
CA LYS A 10 8.20 8.87 -1.52
C LYS A 10 8.95 7.69 -0.91
N ARG A 11 10.00 7.94 -0.12
CA ARG A 11 10.79 6.89 0.54
C ARG A 11 9.99 6.19 1.64
N GLU A 12 9.26 6.94 2.45
CA GLU A 12 8.36 6.44 3.48
C GLU A 12 7.20 5.62 2.88
N THR A 13 6.61 6.10 1.78
CA THR A 13 5.56 5.35 1.05
C THR A 13 6.11 4.04 0.47
N ARG A 14 7.33 4.06 -0.09
CA ARG A 14 7.98 2.85 -0.60
C ARG A 14 8.34 1.87 0.52
N GLN A 15 8.80 2.35 1.68
CA GLN A 15 9.05 1.52 2.86
C GLN A 15 7.76 0.91 3.41
N ALA A 16 6.69 1.69 3.51
CA ALA A 16 5.37 1.20 3.94
C ALA A 16 4.81 0.15 2.97
N ALA A 17 4.97 0.35 1.66
CA ALA A 17 4.60 -0.65 0.66
C ALA A 17 5.41 -1.94 0.84
N LEU A 18 6.73 -1.86 0.98
CA LEU A 18 7.60 -3.02 1.22
C LEU A 18 7.25 -3.76 2.52
N ALA A 19 6.94 -3.03 3.59
CA ALA A 19 6.52 -3.59 4.86
C ALA A 19 5.18 -4.34 4.71
N ALA A 20 4.19 -3.73 4.06
CA ALA A 20 2.90 -4.35 3.79
C ALA A 20 3.04 -5.62 2.93
N THR A 21 3.90 -5.61 1.91
CA THR A 21 4.17 -6.82 1.11
C THR A 21 4.83 -7.91 1.97
N SER A 22 5.79 -7.54 2.82
CA SER A 22 6.45 -8.50 3.73
C SER A 22 5.46 -9.13 4.72
N GLU A 23 4.56 -8.33 5.31
CA GLU A 23 3.51 -8.81 6.20
C GLU A 23 2.52 -9.73 5.47
N LEU A 24 2.17 -9.39 4.22
CA LEU A 24 1.31 -10.24 3.39
C LEU A 24 1.95 -11.61 3.12
N TYR A 25 3.26 -11.66 2.84
CA TYR A 25 3.99 -12.93 2.68
C TYR A 25 4.08 -13.72 3.99
N LYS A 26 4.33 -13.07 5.13
CA LYS A 26 4.32 -13.73 6.44
C LYS A 26 2.96 -14.34 6.75
N TRP A 27 1.88 -13.59 6.50
CA TRP A 27 0.52 -14.07 6.65
C TRP A 27 0.26 -15.29 5.75
N ARG A 28 0.63 -15.23 4.47
CA ARG A 28 0.50 -16.37 3.54
C ARG A 28 1.19 -17.63 4.06
N THR A 29 2.40 -17.50 4.58
CA THR A 29 3.14 -18.65 5.13
C THR A 29 2.43 -19.23 6.35
N GLN A 30 1.89 -18.39 7.24
CA GLN A 30 1.11 -18.86 8.39
C GLN A 30 -0.18 -19.58 7.98
N GLU A 31 -0.89 -19.08 6.98
CA GLU A 31 -2.11 -19.74 6.49
C GLU A 31 -1.82 -21.05 5.76
N LEU A 32 -0.70 -21.13 5.01
CA LEU A 32 -0.27 -22.40 4.42
C LEU A 32 0.06 -23.45 5.48
N ALA A 33 0.66 -23.05 6.59
CA ALA A 33 0.91 -23.93 7.73
C ALA A 33 -0.40 -24.46 8.33
N LYS A 34 -1.39 -23.59 8.55
CA LYS A 34 -2.72 -24.00 9.03
C LYS A 34 -3.40 -24.98 8.05
N ILE A 35 -3.29 -24.75 6.74
CA ILE A 35 -3.85 -25.66 5.73
C ILE A 35 -3.16 -27.03 5.79
N ALA A 36 -1.85 -27.06 6.02
CA ALA A 36 -1.10 -28.31 6.20
C ALA A 36 -1.53 -29.06 7.48
N ASP A 37 -1.75 -28.34 8.58
CA ASP A 37 -2.17 -28.91 9.87
C ASP A 37 -3.58 -29.52 9.82
N LEU A 38 -4.42 -29.12 8.86
CA LEU A 38 -5.76 -29.69 8.66
C LEU A 38 -5.74 -31.12 8.08
N GLY A 39 -4.58 -31.61 7.64
CA GLY A 39 -4.45 -32.97 7.08
C GLY A 39 -5.28 -33.19 5.81
N LEU A 40 -5.56 -32.12 5.05
CA LEU A 40 -6.32 -32.20 3.81
C LEU A 40 -5.49 -32.86 2.71
N GLU A 41 -6.14 -33.73 1.92
CA GLU A 41 -5.50 -34.40 0.78
C GLU A 41 -6.28 -34.19 -0.53
N GLY A 42 -5.61 -34.43 -1.65
CA GLY A 42 -6.19 -34.40 -2.98
C GLY A 42 -6.93 -33.10 -3.30
N HIS A 43 -8.17 -33.20 -3.79
CA HIS A 43 -8.96 -32.06 -4.24
C HIS A 43 -9.27 -31.04 -3.13
N ALA A 44 -9.39 -31.47 -1.86
CA ALA A 44 -9.69 -30.58 -0.75
C ALA A 44 -8.49 -29.67 -0.42
N LEU A 45 -7.28 -30.22 -0.49
CA LEU A 45 -6.04 -29.46 -0.32
C LEU A 45 -5.86 -28.41 -1.42
N GLU A 46 -6.12 -28.79 -2.67
CA GLU A 46 -6.00 -27.89 -3.81
C GLU A 46 -7.05 -26.77 -3.76
N ALA A 47 -8.30 -27.08 -3.35
CA ALA A 47 -9.32 -26.06 -3.13
C ALA A 47 -8.93 -25.06 -2.02
N ALA A 48 -8.37 -25.54 -0.91
CA ALA A 48 -7.92 -24.69 0.19
C ALA A 48 -6.78 -23.75 -0.24
N LYS A 49 -5.78 -24.26 -0.96
CA LYS A 49 -4.68 -23.44 -1.53
C LYS A 49 -5.20 -22.42 -2.54
N HIS A 50 -6.14 -22.83 -3.40
CA HIS A 50 -6.75 -21.92 -4.38
C HIS A 50 -7.55 -20.81 -3.70
N GLY A 51 -8.30 -21.13 -2.64
CA GLY A 51 -9.00 -20.15 -1.81
C GLY A 51 -8.03 -19.14 -1.16
N LEU A 52 -6.91 -19.62 -0.62
CA LEU A 52 -5.87 -18.75 -0.05
C LEU A 52 -5.27 -17.81 -1.10
N ASN A 53 -5.01 -18.29 -2.32
CA ASN A 53 -4.50 -17.44 -3.40
C ASN A 53 -5.52 -16.38 -3.84
N ALA A 54 -6.81 -16.72 -3.87
CA ALA A 54 -7.87 -15.75 -4.16
C ALA A 54 -7.98 -14.66 -3.08
N GLU A 55 -7.85 -15.03 -1.81
CA GLU A 55 -7.86 -14.09 -0.68
C GLU A 55 -6.60 -13.21 -0.67
N MET A 56 -5.43 -13.77 -0.99
CA MET A 56 -4.20 -13.01 -1.23
C MET A 56 -4.39 -11.93 -2.31
N ALA A 57 -4.99 -12.29 -3.45
CA ALA A 57 -5.24 -11.35 -4.53
C ALA A 57 -6.18 -10.21 -4.12
N LYS A 58 -7.23 -10.51 -3.33
CA LYS A 58 -8.14 -9.49 -2.78
C LYS A 58 -7.40 -8.53 -1.85
N ARG A 59 -6.58 -9.05 -0.93
CA ARG A 59 -5.81 -8.24 0.03
C ARG A 59 -4.76 -7.39 -0.66
N HIS A 60 -4.09 -7.92 -1.68
CA HIS A 60 -3.16 -7.16 -2.50
C HIS A 60 -3.87 -6.01 -3.23
N LYS A 61 -5.02 -6.27 -3.86
CA LYS A 61 -5.81 -5.25 -4.55
C LYS A 61 -6.35 -4.16 -3.60
N ALA A 62 -6.76 -4.54 -2.40
CA ALA A 62 -7.17 -3.60 -1.36
C ALA A 62 -6.00 -2.73 -0.89
N GLY A 63 -4.81 -3.33 -0.70
CA GLY A 63 -3.57 -2.63 -0.37
C GLY A 63 -3.15 -1.65 -1.46
N GLU A 64 -3.20 -2.05 -2.73
CA GLU A 64 -2.94 -1.16 -3.88
C GLU A 64 -3.91 0.01 -3.95
N SER A 65 -5.21 -0.22 -3.73
CA SER A 65 -6.22 0.83 -3.71
C SER A 65 -5.93 1.86 -2.60
N ARG A 66 -5.53 1.40 -1.42
CA ARG A 66 -5.12 2.26 -0.29
C ARG A 66 -3.83 3.03 -0.58
N ALA A 67 -2.83 2.40 -1.20
CA ALA A 67 -1.60 3.08 -1.60
C ALA A 67 -1.86 4.14 -2.69
N LYS A 68 -2.79 3.88 -3.63
CA LYS A 68 -3.22 4.85 -4.63
C LYS A 68 -3.97 6.03 -4.01
N SER A 69 -4.88 5.80 -3.07
CA SER A 69 -5.60 6.90 -2.41
C SER A 69 -4.67 7.78 -1.58
N GLN A 70 -3.68 7.20 -0.89
CA GLN A 70 -2.64 7.97 -0.18
C GLN A 70 -1.77 8.81 -1.13
N ASN A 71 -1.45 8.29 -2.32
CA ASN A 71 -0.74 9.06 -3.36
C ASN A 71 -1.60 10.23 -3.87
N THR A 72 -2.90 10.02 -4.08
CA THR A 72 -3.84 11.09 -4.44
C THR A 72 -3.93 12.16 -3.36
N VAL A 73 -4.03 11.79 -2.08
CA VAL A 73 -4.04 12.74 -0.95
C VAL A 73 -2.74 13.54 -0.90
N ALA A 74 -1.58 12.89 -1.08
CA ALA A 74 -0.30 13.58 -1.10
C ALA A 74 -0.21 14.61 -2.25
N LYS A 75 -0.73 14.28 -3.44
CA LYS A 75 -0.81 15.21 -4.58
C LYS A 75 -1.78 16.38 -4.35
N LEU A 76 -2.88 16.14 -3.62
CA LEU A 76 -3.82 17.21 -3.26
C LEU A 76 -3.20 18.19 -2.26
N ILE A 77 -2.51 17.68 -1.24
CA ILE A 77 -1.75 18.51 -0.28
C ILE A 77 -0.64 19.28 -1.01
N GLU A 78 0.06 18.64 -1.95
CA GLU A 78 1.07 19.29 -2.79
C GLU A 78 0.50 20.47 -3.60
N ARG A 79 -0.67 20.28 -4.21
CA ARG A 79 -1.37 21.33 -4.96
C ARG A 79 -1.75 22.50 -4.06
N GLU A 80 -2.29 22.23 -2.88
CA GLU A 80 -2.72 23.25 -1.92
C GLU A 80 -1.53 24.09 -1.42
N ILE A 81 -0.38 23.46 -1.12
CA ILE A 81 0.85 24.16 -0.72
C ILE A 81 1.39 25.06 -1.84
N LEU A 82 1.30 24.62 -3.10
CA LEU A 82 1.73 25.42 -4.26
C LEU A 82 0.78 26.61 -4.47
N GLU A 83 -0.52 26.40 -4.41
CA GLU A 83 -1.54 27.46 -4.53
C GLU A 83 -1.40 28.51 -3.41
N ASP A 84 -1.13 28.08 -2.16
CA ASP A 84 -0.85 29.00 -1.05
C ASP A 84 0.40 29.85 -1.25
N LYS A 85 1.46 29.25 -1.80
CA LYS A 85 2.68 29.98 -2.11
C LYS A 85 2.49 31.00 -3.22
N ASP A 86 1.76 30.63 -4.28
CA ASP A 86 1.46 31.54 -5.38
C ASP A 86 0.57 32.69 -4.91
N ARG A 87 -0.43 32.42 -4.06
CA ARG A 87 -1.22 33.47 -3.37
C ARG A 87 -0.36 34.39 -2.52
N ALA A 88 0.54 33.84 -1.71
CA ALA A 88 1.45 34.63 -0.87
C ALA A 88 2.46 35.45 -1.69
N ARG A 89 2.83 34.98 -2.89
CA ARG A 89 3.73 35.67 -3.82
C ARG A 89 3.02 36.80 -4.56
N ALA A 90 1.77 36.58 -4.97
CA ALA A 90 0.92 37.60 -5.58
C ALA A 90 0.62 38.74 -4.59
N ALA A 91 0.30 38.40 -3.32
CA ALA A 91 0.04 39.39 -2.26
C ALA A 91 1.27 40.22 -1.82
N ARG A 92 2.48 39.86 -2.27
CA ARG A 92 3.72 40.62 -2.03
C ARG A 92 4.16 41.45 -3.25
N ALA A 93 3.48 41.28 -4.38
CA ALA A 93 3.76 42.01 -5.61
C ALA A 93 2.85 43.24 -5.79
N GLU A 94 1.84 43.40 -4.94
CA GLU A 94 1.12 44.65 -4.64
C GLU A 94 1.83 45.44 -3.53
#